data_AF-A0A1J5D7I2-F1
#
_entry.id   AF-A0A1J5D7I2-F1
#
_cell.length_a   1.000
_cell.length_b   1.000
_cell.length_c   1.000
_cell.angle_alpha   90.00
_cell.angle_beta   90.00
_cell.angle_gamma   90.00
#
_symmetry.space_group_name_H-M   'P 1'
#
loop_
_entity.id
_entity.type
_entity.pdbx_description
1 polymer ?
#
loop_
_entity_poly.entity_id
_entity_poly.type
_entity_poly.pdbx_seq_one_letter_code
_entity_poly.pdbx_strand_id
1 'polypeptide(L)'
;MDWLALLAQTAAKLPLERVFVRHPDNKKRLKELQEILGGSHAELAESPPEVATTTEEDNWGDLEPRQQKIHLASRESGSSTEETVAYQNREIGKLLLRMERHYAQRLRINGVPCDCGSQKHLLDLESLCEETIPMVDNPDIYYHIIDWTKEVAPKSTDEATRGGKYDTEYPMFSRQARDFRKEIIGSLKPSALFTKTLEELPGSSFVPEKSV
;
A
#
# COMPACT_ATOMS: atom_id res chain seq x y z
N MET A 1 -17.74 -17.98 47.84
CA MET A 1 -16.85 -17.84 46.68
C MET A 1 -15.81 -16.79 47.02
N ASP A 2 -14.54 -17.18 47.00
CA ASP A 2 -13.44 -16.36 47.51
C ASP A 2 -12.83 -15.53 46.38
N TRP A 3 -13.27 -14.28 46.27
CA TRP A 3 -12.91 -13.35 45.19
C TRP A 3 -11.41 -13.01 45.18
N LEU A 4 -10.73 -13.18 46.31
CA LEU A 4 -9.29 -12.94 46.45
C LEU A 4 -8.46 -14.01 45.72
N ALA A 5 -8.93 -15.25 45.70
CA ALA A 5 -8.27 -16.33 44.96
C ALA A 5 -8.34 -16.14 43.44
N LEU A 6 -9.43 -15.52 42.95
CA LEU A 6 -9.61 -15.24 41.53
C LEU A 6 -8.66 -14.12 41.05
N LEU A 7 -8.49 -13.07 41.85
CA LEU A 7 -7.57 -11.97 41.55
C LEU A 7 -6.09 -12.42 41.57
N ALA A 8 -5.73 -13.30 42.50
CA ALA A 8 -4.38 -13.85 42.59
C ALA A 8 -4.03 -14.71 41.36
N GLN A 9 -4.98 -15.50 40.83
CA GLN A 9 -4.75 -16.28 39.60
C GLN A 9 -4.66 -15.42 38.33
N THR A 10 -5.31 -14.26 38.29
CA THR A 10 -5.20 -13.34 37.14
C THR A 10 -3.89 -12.54 37.15
N ALA A 11 -3.38 -12.15 38.33
CA ALA A 11 -2.12 -11.41 38.42
C ALA A 11 -0.89 -12.27 38.07
N ALA A 12 -0.94 -13.58 38.36
CA ALA A 12 0.16 -14.51 38.10
C ALA A 12 0.35 -14.89 36.62
N LYS A 13 -0.55 -14.49 35.72
CA LYS A 13 -0.50 -14.81 34.28
C LYS A 13 -0.07 -13.64 33.38
N LEU A 14 0.32 -12.50 33.96
CA LEU A 14 0.89 -11.40 33.20
C LEU A 14 2.41 -11.60 33.10
N PRO A 15 2.98 -11.80 31.89
CA PRO A 15 4.42 -11.80 31.71
C PRO A 15 4.95 -10.38 31.96
N LEU A 16 5.47 -10.15 33.18
CA LEU A 16 6.09 -8.88 33.61
C LEU A 16 7.30 -8.46 32.76
N GLU A 17 7.79 -9.32 31.86
CA GLU A 17 8.91 -9.05 30.96
C GLU A 17 8.61 -8.03 29.85
N ARG A 18 7.36 -7.55 29.71
CA ARG A 18 7.01 -6.55 28.67
C ARG A 18 6.76 -5.12 29.14
N VAL A 19 6.97 -4.80 30.43
CA VAL A 19 6.66 -3.44 30.95
C VAL A 19 7.84 -2.47 30.89
N PHE A 20 9.05 -2.92 30.53
CA PHE A 20 10.22 -2.02 30.40
C PHE A 20 10.92 -2.16 29.05
N VAL A 21 10.23 -1.86 27.96
CA VAL A 21 10.91 -1.45 26.73
C VAL A 21 11.17 0.05 26.85
N ARG A 22 12.39 0.44 27.20
CA ARG A 22 12.86 1.82 27.09
C ARG A 22 12.71 2.25 25.63
N HIS A 23 11.76 3.14 25.36
CA HIS A 23 11.71 3.85 24.08
C HIS A 23 13.03 4.60 23.88
N PRO A 24 13.71 4.46 22.73
CA PRO A 24 14.89 5.27 22.44
C PRO A 24 14.48 6.75 22.35
N ASP A 25 15.21 7.61 23.06
CA ASP A 25 14.94 9.04 23.16
C ASP A 25 15.31 9.73 21.82
N ASN A 26 14.30 9.94 20.97
CA ASN A 26 14.46 10.50 19.63
C ASN A 26 14.80 12.01 19.61
N LYS A 27 14.97 12.65 20.78
CA LYS A 27 15.31 14.08 20.90
C LYS A 27 16.63 14.46 20.22
N LYS A 28 17.60 13.54 20.19
CA LYS A 28 18.89 13.80 19.55
C LYS A 28 18.78 13.82 18.02
N ARG A 29 18.00 12.90 17.44
CA ARG A 29 17.69 12.85 16.00
C ARG A 29 16.87 14.04 15.53
N LEU A 30 15.95 14.53 16.36
CA LEU A 30 15.17 15.74 16.05
C LEU A 30 16.04 17.00 16.07
N LYS A 31 17.02 17.10 17.00
CA LYS A 31 17.99 18.19 17.00
C LYS A 31 18.90 18.15 15.77
N GLU A 32 19.40 16.97 15.38
CA GLU A 32 20.20 16.80 14.17
C GLU A 32 19.40 17.20 12.91
N LEU A 33 18.11 16.86 12.81
CA LEU A 33 17.24 17.30 11.71
C LEU A 33 16.99 18.81 11.73
N GLN A 34 16.85 19.41 12.90
CA GLN A 34 16.66 20.86 13.05
C GLN A 34 17.95 21.65 12.73
N GLU A 35 19.13 21.09 12.99
CA GLU A 35 20.42 21.66 12.55
C GLU A 35 20.59 21.57 11.03
N ILE A 36 20.14 20.46 10.41
CA ILE A 36 20.17 20.27 8.95
C ILE A 36 19.19 21.22 8.25
N LEU A 37 18.03 21.48 8.85
CA LEU A 37 17.00 22.38 8.30
C LEU A 37 17.18 23.85 8.69
N GLY A 38 17.94 24.15 9.75
CA GLY A 38 18.17 25.50 10.26
C GLY A 38 19.33 26.25 9.59
N GLY A 39 20.00 25.62 8.64
CA GLY A 39 21.15 26.17 7.91
C GLY A 39 20.78 26.97 6.65
N SER A 40 19.79 27.87 6.69
CA SER A 40 19.70 28.97 5.73
C SER A 40 18.75 30.08 6.19
N HIS A 41 19.31 31.29 6.31
CA HIS A 41 18.68 32.60 6.50
C HIS A 41 18.24 33.00 7.93
N ALA A 42 19.23 33.54 8.65
CA ALA A 42 18.99 34.73 9.46
C ALA A 42 19.14 35.99 8.58
N GLU A 43 18.47 37.06 9.03
CA GLU A 43 18.48 38.46 8.57
C GLU A 43 17.53 38.81 7.42
N LEU A 44 16.34 39.30 7.79
CA LEU A 44 16.01 40.71 7.63
C LEU A 44 14.86 41.12 8.55
N ALA A 45 14.98 42.35 9.03
CA ALA A 45 14.38 42.89 10.23
C ALA A 45 12.91 43.34 10.09
N GLU A 46 12.31 43.45 11.26
CA GLU A 46 11.00 43.99 11.63
C GLU A 46 10.56 45.26 10.87
N SER A 47 9.36 45.20 10.28
CA SER A 47 8.30 46.22 10.45
C SER A 47 6.99 45.76 9.77
N PRO A 48 5.80 46.00 10.34
CA PRO A 48 4.55 45.48 9.81
C PRO A 48 3.86 46.49 8.88
N PRO A 49 3.21 46.02 7.80
CA PRO A 49 2.09 46.77 7.23
C PRO A 49 0.79 45.97 7.26
N GLU A 50 -0.22 46.68 7.77
CA GLU A 50 -1.63 46.70 7.42
C GLU A 50 -2.24 45.53 6.64
N VAL A 51 -3.28 44.97 7.27
CA VAL A 51 -4.33 44.14 6.67
C VAL A 51 -5.02 44.92 5.56
N ALA A 52 -4.77 44.54 4.31
CA ALA A 52 -5.64 44.84 3.18
C ALA A 52 -6.26 43.54 2.70
N THR A 53 -7.58 43.42 2.87
CA THR A 53 -8.40 42.37 2.30
C THR A 53 -8.39 42.51 0.77
N THR A 54 -7.61 41.68 0.08
CA THR A 54 -7.75 41.48 -1.36
C THR A 54 -8.41 40.14 -1.62
N THR A 55 -9.65 40.20 -2.10
CA THR A 55 -10.34 39.10 -2.74
C THR A 55 -9.58 38.76 -4.01
N GLU A 56 -8.76 37.71 -4.01
CA GLU A 56 -8.22 37.14 -5.23
C GLU A 56 -9.29 36.21 -5.83
N GLU A 57 -9.89 36.66 -6.93
CA GLU A 57 -10.62 35.80 -7.84
C GLU A 57 -9.63 34.82 -8.47
N ASP A 58 -9.87 33.52 -8.32
CA ASP A 58 -9.11 32.46 -8.98
C ASP A 58 -9.20 32.62 -10.51
N ASN A 59 -8.24 33.33 -11.07
CA ASN A 59 -8.01 33.40 -12.51
C ASN A 59 -7.33 32.10 -12.96
N TRP A 60 -8.13 31.06 -13.19
CA TRP A 60 -7.72 29.88 -13.96
C TRP A 60 -7.53 30.29 -15.42
N GLY A 61 -6.41 30.98 -15.69
CA GLY A 61 -6.00 31.34 -17.04
C GLY A 61 -5.96 30.10 -17.92
N ASP A 62 -6.53 30.23 -19.12
CA ASP A 62 -6.57 29.23 -20.20
C ASP A 62 -5.21 28.53 -20.34
N LEU A 63 -5.08 27.34 -19.77
CA LEU A 63 -3.91 26.49 -19.95
C LEU A 63 -4.02 25.86 -21.33
N GLU A 64 -3.40 26.49 -22.33
CA GLU A 64 -3.23 25.86 -23.64
C GLU A 64 -2.58 24.47 -23.46
N PRO A 65 -3.07 23.43 -24.15
CA PRO A 65 -2.53 22.09 -24.03
C PRO A 65 -1.06 22.11 -24.47
N ARG A 66 -0.17 22.06 -23.47
CA ARG A 66 1.26 21.92 -23.70
C ARG A 66 1.45 20.57 -24.39
N GLN A 67 1.72 20.58 -25.70
CA GLN A 67 2.09 19.38 -26.44
C GLN A 67 3.37 18.82 -25.81
N GLN A 68 3.21 17.85 -24.91
CA GLN A 68 4.33 17.06 -24.42
C GLN A 68 4.93 16.38 -25.65
N LYS A 69 6.15 16.77 -26.01
CA LYS A 69 6.94 16.03 -26.99
C LYS A 69 7.32 14.70 -26.34
N ILE A 70 6.43 13.72 -26.47
CA ILE A 70 6.70 12.34 -26.10
C ILE A 70 7.75 11.84 -27.10
N HIS A 71 9.01 11.84 -26.71
CA HIS A 71 10.06 11.14 -27.42
C HIS A 71 9.90 9.63 -27.16
N LEU A 72 8.90 9.01 -27.82
CA LEU A 72 8.85 7.55 -27.99
C LEU A 72 9.95 7.19 -28.98
N ALA A 73 11.19 7.12 -28.52
CA ALA A 73 12.20 6.36 -29.24
C ALA A 73 11.67 4.93 -29.34
N SER A 74 11.32 4.50 -30.55
CA SER A 74 10.91 3.13 -30.87
C SER A 74 12.05 2.20 -30.48
N ARG A 75 12.01 1.72 -29.25
CA ARG A 75 12.90 0.70 -28.75
C ARG A 75 12.20 -0.61 -29.08
N GLU A 76 12.70 -1.32 -30.09
CA GLU A 76 12.20 -2.63 -30.57
C GLU A 76 12.38 -3.78 -29.54
N SER A 77 12.38 -3.47 -28.24
CA SER A 77 12.43 -4.43 -27.14
C SER A 77 11.17 -4.29 -26.27
N GLY A 78 9.99 -4.37 -26.88
CA GLY A 78 8.74 -4.48 -26.13
C GLY A 78 8.72 -5.82 -25.38
N SER A 79 8.29 -5.81 -24.12
CA SER A 79 8.01 -7.06 -23.38
C SER A 79 6.95 -7.86 -24.13
N SER A 80 7.02 -9.20 -24.09
CA SER A 80 5.96 -10.01 -24.67
C SER A 80 4.64 -9.81 -23.92
N THR A 81 3.51 -10.09 -24.58
CA THR A 81 2.19 -10.03 -23.92
C THR A 81 2.15 -10.92 -22.68
N GLU A 82 2.77 -12.11 -22.74
CA GLU A 82 2.87 -13.03 -21.62
C GLU A 82 3.71 -12.46 -20.47
N GLU A 83 4.81 -11.77 -20.78
CA GLU A 83 5.63 -11.10 -19.76
C GLU A 83 4.86 -9.96 -19.08
N THR A 84 4.10 -9.17 -19.87
CA THR A 84 3.25 -8.10 -19.36
C THR A 84 2.13 -8.65 -18.49
N VAL A 85 1.42 -9.70 -18.91
CA VAL A 85 0.38 -10.36 -18.12
C VAL A 85 0.97 -10.95 -16.83
N ALA A 86 2.14 -11.59 -16.91
CA ALA A 86 2.79 -12.14 -15.72
C ALA A 86 3.20 -11.04 -14.74
N TYR A 87 3.63 -9.88 -15.23
CA TYR A 87 3.89 -8.70 -14.41
C TYR A 87 2.61 -8.17 -13.74
N GLN A 88 1.55 -7.95 -14.53
CA GLN A 88 0.26 -7.49 -14.04
C GLN A 88 -0.30 -8.42 -12.95
N ASN A 89 -0.26 -9.74 -13.19
CA ASN A 89 -0.69 -10.73 -12.22
C ASN A 89 0.08 -10.66 -10.90
N ARG A 90 1.38 -10.38 -10.94
CA ARG A 90 2.18 -10.17 -9.72
C ARG A 90 1.78 -8.89 -8.98
N GLU A 91 1.55 -7.79 -9.68
CA GLU A 91 1.10 -6.53 -9.05
C GLU A 91 -0.30 -6.67 -8.44
N ILE A 92 -1.25 -7.28 -9.17
CA ILE A 92 -2.56 -7.66 -8.65
C ILE A 92 -2.42 -8.54 -7.40
N GLY A 93 -1.55 -9.56 -7.45
CA GLY A 93 -1.28 -10.44 -6.31
C GLY A 93 -0.71 -9.72 -5.09
N LYS A 94 0.13 -8.69 -5.29
CA LYS A 94 0.67 -7.85 -4.19
C LYS A 94 -0.43 -6.98 -3.56
N LEU A 95 -1.32 -6.41 -4.37
CA LEU A 95 -2.47 -5.64 -3.87
C LEU A 95 -3.43 -6.54 -3.10
N LEU A 96 -3.75 -7.73 -3.62
CA LEU A 96 -4.59 -8.71 -2.92
C LEU A 96 -3.97 -9.15 -1.59
N LEU A 97 -2.66 -9.38 -1.52
CA LEU A 97 -1.97 -9.65 -0.25
C LEU A 97 -2.07 -8.47 0.73
N ARG A 98 -1.98 -7.24 0.22
CA ARG A 98 -2.15 -6.04 1.05
C ARG A 98 -3.59 -5.95 1.58
N MET A 99 -4.60 -6.20 0.74
CA MET A 99 -6.00 -6.22 1.16
C MET A 99 -6.30 -7.34 2.15
N GLU A 100 -5.76 -8.54 1.93
CA GLU A 100 -5.83 -9.67 2.87
C GLU A 100 -5.41 -9.24 4.28
N ARG A 101 -4.25 -8.57 4.40
CA ARG A 101 -3.72 -8.06 5.68
C ARG A 101 -4.58 -6.95 6.27
N HIS A 102 -4.96 -5.98 5.46
CA HIS A 102 -5.76 -4.85 5.91
C HIS A 102 -7.11 -5.30 6.46
N TYR A 103 -7.80 -6.20 5.76
CA TYR A 103 -9.06 -6.77 6.23
C TYR A 103 -8.90 -7.66 7.45
N ALA A 104 -7.80 -8.43 7.56
CA ALA A 104 -7.50 -9.18 8.79
C ALA A 104 -7.32 -8.26 10.01
N GLN A 105 -6.82 -7.05 9.78
CA GLN A 105 -6.68 -5.99 10.78
C GLN A 105 -7.89 -5.07 10.86
N ARG A 106 -9.00 -5.42 10.21
CA ARG A 106 -10.24 -4.63 10.17
C ARG A 106 -10.02 -3.18 9.70
N LEU A 107 -9.16 -3.03 8.69
CA LEU A 107 -8.72 -1.77 8.12
C LEU A 107 -8.09 -0.82 9.15
N ARG A 108 -7.46 -1.35 10.19
CA ARG A 108 -6.79 -0.54 11.22
C ARG A 108 -5.29 -0.83 11.28
N ILE A 109 -4.48 0.21 11.15
CA ILE A 109 -3.04 0.16 11.34
C ILE A 109 -2.73 0.70 12.73
N ASN A 110 -2.16 -0.14 13.60
CA ASN A 110 -1.90 0.21 15.00
C ASN A 110 -3.15 0.71 15.75
N GLY A 111 -4.33 0.16 15.43
CA GLY A 111 -5.61 0.55 16.01
C GLY A 111 -6.26 1.80 15.39
N VAL A 112 -5.56 2.49 14.47
CA VAL A 112 -6.08 3.66 13.77
C VAL A 112 -6.71 3.25 12.44
N PRO A 113 -7.95 3.66 12.13
CA PRO A 113 -8.57 3.44 10.83
C PRO A 113 -7.68 3.91 9.65
N CYS A 114 -7.56 3.06 8.63
CA CYS A 114 -6.88 3.38 7.37
C CYS A 114 -7.92 3.72 6.31
N ASP A 115 -7.70 4.81 5.60
CA ASP A 115 -8.46 5.25 4.42
C ASP A 115 -7.99 4.56 3.12
N CYS A 116 -6.89 3.82 3.20
CA CYS A 116 -6.23 3.18 2.07
C CYS A 116 -7.04 2.06 1.39
N GLY A 117 -8.09 1.56 2.05
CA GLY A 117 -8.94 0.47 1.57
C GLY A 117 -9.69 0.84 0.28
N SER A 118 -10.64 1.78 0.36
CA SER A 118 -11.50 2.16 -0.78
C SER A 118 -10.83 3.09 -1.78
N GLN A 119 -10.09 4.11 -1.32
CA GLN A 119 -9.64 5.20 -2.20
C GLN A 119 -8.33 4.92 -2.95
N LYS A 120 -7.59 3.88 -2.54
CA LYS A 120 -6.27 3.59 -3.11
C LYS A 120 -6.16 2.16 -3.58
N HIS A 121 -6.16 1.20 -2.66
CA HIS A 121 -5.82 -0.18 -3.01
C HIS A 121 -6.89 -0.86 -3.87
N LEU A 122 -8.18 -0.60 -3.61
CA LEU A 122 -9.26 -1.15 -4.42
C LEU A 122 -9.32 -0.50 -5.81
N LEU A 123 -9.04 0.79 -5.92
CA LEU A 123 -8.96 1.49 -7.21
C LEU A 123 -7.79 0.98 -8.06
N ASP A 124 -6.60 0.89 -7.48
CA ASP A 124 -5.42 0.33 -8.16
C ASP A 124 -5.70 -1.11 -8.63
N LEU A 125 -6.39 -1.90 -7.80
CA LEU A 125 -6.73 -3.29 -8.11
C LEU A 125 -7.71 -3.41 -9.28
N GLU A 126 -8.75 -2.58 -9.30
CA GLU A 126 -9.73 -2.50 -10.40
C GLU A 126 -9.03 -2.11 -11.70
N SER A 127 -8.20 -1.05 -11.69
CA SER A 127 -7.45 -0.59 -12.87
C SER A 127 -6.57 -1.68 -13.47
N LEU A 128 -5.80 -2.40 -12.65
CA LEU A 128 -4.92 -3.46 -13.16
C LEU A 128 -5.72 -4.63 -13.72
N CYS A 129 -6.89 -4.93 -13.16
CA CYS A 129 -7.77 -5.97 -13.69
C CYS A 129 -8.33 -5.56 -15.07
N GLU A 130 -8.81 -4.33 -15.21
CA GLU A 130 -9.31 -3.78 -16.48
C GLU A 130 -8.24 -3.78 -17.58
N GLU A 131 -7.01 -3.41 -17.23
CA GLU A 131 -5.87 -3.46 -18.15
C GLU A 131 -5.52 -4.89 -18.58
N THR A 132 -5.69 -5.87 -17.68
CA THR A 132 -5.28 -7.27 -17.92
C THR A 132 -6.29 -8.05 -18.75
N ILE A 133 -7.59 -7.79 -18.60
CA ILE A 133 -8.68 -8.47 -19.32
C ILE A 133 -8.45 -8.63 -20.83
N PRO A 134 -8.06 -7.60 -21.61
CA PRO A 134 -7.88 -7.74 -23.06
C PRO A 134 -6.65 -8.56 -23.47
N MET A 135 -5.79 -8.94 -22.52
CA MET A 135 -4.53 -9.65 -22.78
C MET A 135 -4.58 -11.16 -22.45
N VAL A 136 -5.71 -11.66 -21.95
CA VAL A 136 -5.85 -13.04 -21.46
C VAL A 136 -6.99 -13.79 -22.16
N ASP A 137 -6.84 -15.11 -22.31
CA ASP A 137 -7.88 -15.96 -22.90
C ASP A 137 -9.06 -16.22 -21.95
N ASN A 138 -8.82 -16.22 -20.64
CA ASN A 138 -9.83 -16.44 -19.61
C ASN A 138 -9.89 -15.25 -18.63
N PRO A 139 -10.78 -14.29 -18.85
CA PRO A 139 -10.87 -13.07 -18.05
C PRO A 139 -11.74 -13.20 -16.79
N ASP A 140 -12.42 -14.33 -16.56
CA ASP A 140 -13.48 -14.46 -15.55
C ASP A 140 -13.04 -14.05 -14.13
N ILE A 141 -11.82 -14.44 -13.74
CA ILE A 141 -11.26 -14.12 -12.42
C ILE A 141 -11.09 -12.61 -12.22
N TYR A 142 -10.72 -11.87 -13.26
CA TYR A 142 -10.52 -10.42 -13.17
C TYR A 142 -11.87 -9.71 -13.04
N TYR A 143 -12.91 -10.17 -13.75
CA TYR A 143 -14.27 -9.67 -13.57
C TYR A 143 -14.79 -9.95 -12.15
N HIS A 144 -14.56 -11.15 -11.61
CA HIS A 144 -14.93 -11.45 -10.23
C HIS A 144 -14.23 -10.55 -9.20
N ILE A 145 -12.97 -10.20 -9.44
CA ILE A 145 -12.24 -9.26 -8.56
C ILE A 145 -12.84 -7.86 -8.67
N ILE A 146 -13.15 -7.38 -9.87
CA ILE A 146 -13.80 -6.07 -10.09
C ILE A 146 -15.18 -6.02 -9.42
N ASP A 147 -15.99 -7.06 -9.52
CA ASP A 147 -17.29 -7.10 -8.84
C ASP A 147 -17.13 -7.13 -7.32
N TRP A 148 -16.12 -7.86 -6.83
CA TRP A 148 -15.78 -7.84 -5.43
C TRP A 148 -15.31 -6.46 -4.96
N THR A 149 -14.46 -5.74 -5.71
CA THR A 149 -14.02 -4.39 -5.33
C THR A 149 -15.20 -3.45 -5.19
N LYS A 150 -16.18 -3.50 -6.11
CA LYS A 150 -17.43 -2.74 -6.04
C LYS A 150 -18.27 -3.08 -4.81
N GLU A 151 -18.31 -4.35 -4.39
CA GLU A 151 -19.02 -4.78 -3.18
C GLU A 151 -18.36 -4.23 -1.91
N VAL A 152 -17.03 -4.32 -1.81
CA VAL A 152 -16.31 -4.00 -0.58
C VAL A 152 -15.93 -2.52 -0.46
N ALA A 153 -15.79 -1.79 -1.56
CA ALA A 153 -15.44 -0.36 -1.56
C ALA A 153 -16.33 0.51 -0.64
N PRO A 154 -17.67 0.45 -0.71
CA PRO A 154 -18.53 1.25 0.19
C PRO A 154 -18.44 0.80 1.66
N LYS A 155 -17.97 -0.42 1.91
CA LYS A 155 -17.77 -0.99 3.25
C LYS A 155 -16.39 -0.65 3.83
N SER A 156 -15.45 -0.24 2.98
CA SER A 156 -14.04 0.02 3.32
C SER A 156 -13.70 1.50 3.42
N THR A 157 -14.71 2.36 3.65
CA THR A 157 -14.53 3.79 3.88
C THR A 157 -13.94 4.06 5.26
N ASP A 158 -13.30 5.21 5.42
CA ASP A 158 -12.74 5.64 6.70
C ASP A 158 -13.86 5.81 7.76
N GLU A 159 -15.02 6.35 7.36
CA GLU A 159 -16.19 6.47 8.24
C GLU A 159 -16.70 5.09 8.70
N ALA A 160 -16.83 4.13 7.78
CA ALA A 160 -17.26 2.78 8.12
C ALA A 160 -16.27 2.07 9.04
N THR A 161 -14.97 2.30 8.83
CA THR A 161 -13.90 1.73 9.64
C THR A 161 -13.84 2.35 11.03
N ARG A 162 -13.95 3.68 11.15
CA ARG A 162 -14.06 4.39 12.44
C ARG A 162 -15.27 3.91 13.24
N GLY A 163 -16.42 3.76 12.57
CA GLY A 163 -17.65 3.28 13.19
C GLY A 163 -17.68 1.77 13.50
N GLY A 164 -16.72 1.00 12.97
CA GLY A 164 -16.69 -0.45 13.12
C GLY A 164 -17.91 -1.17 12.52
N LYS A 165 -18.59 -0.53 11.56
CA LYS A 165 -19.89 -0.97 11.05
C LYS A 165 -19.85 -2.39 10.44
N TYR A 166 -18.72 -2.74 9.83
CA TYR A 166 -18.52 -4.00 9.10
C TYR A 166 -17.39 -4.85 9.69
N ASP A 167 -17.04 -4.65 10.97
CA ASP A 167 -15.96 -5.35 11.66
C ASP A 167 -16.10 -6.89 11.63
N THR A 168 -17.35 -7.39 11.55
CA THR A 168 -17.68 -8.82 11.45
C THR A 168 -17.52 -9.39 10.04
N GLU A 169 -17.60 -8.55 9.00
CA GLU A 169 -17.48 -8.94 7.59
C GLU A 169 -16.02 -8.96 7.12
N TYR A 170 -15.16 -8.07 7.64
CA TYR A 170 -13.78 -7.96 7.19
C TYR A 170 -12.97 -9.27 7.21
N PRO A 171 -13.08 -10.17 8.22
CA PRO A 171 -12.39 -11.46 8.16
C PRO A 171 -12.78 -12.34 6.96
N MET A 172 -14.00 -12.19 6.42
CA MET A 172 -14.42 -12.86 5.19
C MET A 172 -13.77 -12.23 3.97
N PHE A 173 -13.74 -10.90 3.87
CA PHE A 173 -13.07 -10.19 2.77
C PHE A 173 -11.57 -10.49 2.72
N SER A 174 -10.94 -10.65 3.88
CA SER A 174 -9.55 -11.11 4.00
C SER A 174 -9.34 -12.49 3.34
N ARG A 175 -10.25 -13.44 3.60
CA ARG A 175 -10.19 -14.77 2.99
C ARG A 175 -10.43 -14.72 1.47
N GLN A 176 -11.40 -13.94 1.02
CA GLN A 176 -11.66 -13.77 -0.41
C GLN A 176 -10.44 -13.20 -1.15
N ALA A 177 -9.79 -12.17 -0.60
CA ALA A 177 -8.57 -11.60 -1.18
C ALA A 177 -7.43 -12.65 -1.27
N ARG A 178 -7.30 -13.51 -0.25
CA ARG A 178 -6.35 -14.64 -0.27
C ARG A 178 -6.68 -15.66 -1.35
N ASP A 179 -7.95 -15.98 -1.54
CA ASP A 179 -8.41 -16.98 -2.51
C ASP A 179 -8.21 -16.47 -3.94
N PHE A 180 -8.57 -15.21 -4.22
CA PHE A 180 -8.26 -14.56 -5.51
C PHE A 180 -6.76 -14.55 -5.82
N ARG A 181 -5.93 -14.24 -4.80
CA ARG A 181 -4.47 -14.27 -4.99
C ARG A 181 -3.96 -15.67 -5.33
N LYS A 182 -4.51 -16.70 -4.69
CA LYS A 182 -4.16 -18.08 -4.99
C LYS A 182 -4.55 -18.45 -6.42
N GLU A 183 -5.69 -17.97 -6.89
CA GLU A 183 -6.20 -18.24 -8.23
C GLU A 183 -5.35 -17.58 -9.31
N ILE A 184 -5.03 -16.29 -9.15
CA ILE A 184 -4.19 -15.53 -10.11
C ILE A 184 -2.75 -16.02 -10.15
N ILE A 185 -2.14 -16.25 -8.99
CA ILE A 185 -0.71 -16.60 -8.89
C ILE A 185 -0.47 -18.11 -8.96
N GLY A 186 -1.50 -18.93 -8.73
CA GLY A 186 -1.40 -20.37 -8.56
C GLY A 186 -0.74 -20.82 -7.24
N SER A 187 -0.40 -19.87 -6.35
CA SER A 187 0.34 -20.15 -5.12
C SER A 187 0.08 -19.12 -4.03
N LEU A 188 0.11 -19.56 -2.78
CA LEU A 188 0.07 -18.69 -1.61
C LEU A 188 1.45 -18.27 -1.10
N LYS A 189 2.53 -18.87 -1.62
CA LYS A 189 3.90 -18.58 -1.18
C LYS A 189 4.27 -17.13 -1.56
N PRO A 190 4.74 -16.30 -0.61
CA PRO A 190 5.10 -14.91 -0.90
C PRO A 190 6.16 -14.75 -1.98
N SER A 191 7.08 -15.72 -2.13
CA SER A 191 8.11 -15.71 -3.17
C SER A 191 7.55 -15.72 -4.59
N ALA A 192 6.32 -16.20 -4.81
CA ALA A 192 5.68 -16.21 -6.12
C ALA A 192 5.26 -14.80 -6.60
N LEU A 193 5.25 -13.79 -5.71
CA LEU A 193 4.92 -12.41 -6.05
C LEU A 193 6.13 -11.61 -6.57
N PHE A 194 7.33 -12.18 -6.46
CA PHE A 194 8.56 -11.54 -6.93
C PHE A 194 8.98 -12.15 -8.26
N THR A 195 9.59 -11.33 -9.10
CA THR A 195 10.31 -11.83 -10.27
C THR A 195 11.45 -12.71 -9.78
N LYS A 196 11.54 -13.93 -10.29
CA LYS A 196 12.72 -14.77 -10.07
C LYS A 196 13.93 -14.03 -10.61
N THR A 197 14.98 -13.92 -9.80
CA THR A 197 16.29 -13.44 -10.27
C THR A 197 16.81 -14.39 -11.34
N LEU A 198 17.59 -13.86 -12.30
CA LEU A 198 18.15 -14.63 -13.41
C LEU A 198 18.82 -15.94 -12.95
N GLU A 199 19.44 -15.94 -11.77
CA GLU A 199 20.10 -17.08 -11.11
C GLU A 199 19.18 -18.26 -10.76
N GLU A 200 17.86 -18.03 -10.66
CA GLU A 200 16.88 -19.06 -10.28
C GLU A 200 16.18 -19.69 -11.50
N LEU A 201 16.56 -19.29 -12.71
CA LEU A 201 16.06 -19.90 -13.94
C LEU A 201 16.88 -21.17 -14.25
N PRO A 202 16.23 -22.33 -14.48
CA PRO A 202 16.96 -23.53 -14.87
C PRO A 202 17.70 -23.27 -16.20
N GLY A 203 19.03 -23.15 -16.13
CA GLY A 203 19.90 -22.88 -17.29
C GLY A 203 20.80 -21.65 -17.17
N SER A 204 20.67 -20.80 -16.14
CA SER A 204 21.54 -19.63 -15.97
C SER A 204 22.87 -19.99 -15.29
N SER A 205 23.77 -20.68 -15.98
CA SER A 205 25.16 -20.73 -15.54
C SER A 205 25.81 -19.38 -15.87
N PHE A 206 25.72 -18.41 -14.95
CA PHE A 206 26.58 -17.24 -14.99
C PHE A 206 28.00 -17.72 -14.67
N VAL A 207 28.81 -17.94 -15.71
CA VAL A 207 30.25 -18.17 -15.54
C VAL A 207 30.89 -16.79 -15.45
N PRO A 208 31.42 -16.37 -14.28
CA PRO A 208 32.17 -15.13 -14.22
C PRO A 208 33.42 -15.31 -15.08
N GLU A 209 33.49 -14.55 -16.16
CA GLU A 209 34.65 -14.46 -17.03
C GLU A 209 35.80 -13.94 -16.17
N LYS A 210 36.77 -14.81 -15.87
CA LYS A 210 38.00 -14.40 -15.19
C LYS A 210 38.76 -13.50 -16.16
N SER A 211 38.74 -12.20 -15.91
CA SER A 211 39.66 -11.24 -16.51
C SER A 211 41.10 -11.70 -16.27
N VAL A 212 41.82 -11.94 -17.37
CA VAL A 212 43.26 -12.21 -17.43
C VAL A 212 44.02 -10.89 -17.32
#